data_AF-A0A383CN96-F1
#
_entry.id   AF-A0A383CN96-F1
#
_cell.length_a   1.000
_cell.length_b   1.000
_cell.length_c   1.000
_cell.angle_alpha   90.00
_cell.angle_beta   90.00
_cell.angle_gamma   90.00
#
_symmetry.space_group_name_H-M   'P 1'
#
loop_
_entity.id
_entity.type
_entity.pdbx_description
1 polymer ?
#
loop_
_entity_poly.entity_id
_entity_poly.type
_entity_poly.pdbx_seq_one_letter_code
_entity_poly.pdbx_strand_id
1 'polypeptide(L)' 'VIPDSCYISESVDLIGDVTLGENVSLWFGTVVRGDMHFITIGNRSNIQDNSVVHVTTDISPTRIGSEVTVGH' A
#
# COMPACT_ATOMS: atom_id res chain seq x y z
N VAL A 1 -8.74 -0.58 -7.20
CA VAL A 1 -8.97 0.75 -7.83
C VAL A 1 -8.12 1.75 -7.08
N ILE A 2 -7.41 2.62 -7.78
CA ILE A 2 -6.57 3.67 -7.20
C ILE A 2 -7.35 4.99 -7.33
N PRO A 3 -7.71 5.65 -6.22
CA PRO A 3 -8.32 6.98 -6.27
C PRO A 3 -7.39 8.03 -6.88
N ASP A 4 -7.95 8.99 -7.62
CA ASP A 4 -7.20 10.11 -8.22
C ASP A 4 -6.51 11.01 -7.19
N SER A 5 -6.95 10.95 -5.92
CA SER A 5 -6.36 11.67 -4.80
C SER A 5 -5.06 11.05 -4.27
N CYS A 6 -4.70 9.83 -4.71
CA CYS A 6 -3.50 9.16 -4.24
C CYS A 6 -2.25 9.73 -4.91
N TYR A 7 -1.20 9.89 -4.12
CA TYR A 7 0.15 10.11 -4.66
C TYR A 7 0.88 8.76 -4.73
N ILE A 8 1.34 8.39 -5.92
CA ILE A 8 2.14 7.20 -6.14
C ILE A 8 3.39 7.63 -6.89
N SER A 9 4.55 7.51 -6.24
CA SER A 9 5.82 7.81 -6.88
C SER A 9 6.09 6.86 -8.06
N GLU A 10 6.82 7.34 -9.07
CA GLU A 10 7.16 6.57 -10.28
C GLU A 10 7.93 5.28 -9.99
N SER A 11 8.62 5.20 -8.85
CA SER A 11 9.41 4.04 -8.43
C SER A 11 8.66 3.06 -7.54
N VAL A 12 7.34 3.20 -7.39
CA VAL A 12 6.51 2.28 -6.60
C VAL A 12 6.15 1.04 -7.40
N ASP A 13 6.39 -0.13 -6.82
CA ASP A 13 5.87 -1.40 -7.32
C ASP A 13 4.57 -1.73 -6.58
N LEU A 14 3.43 -1.60 -7.29
CA LEU A 14 2.09 -1.93 -6.79
C LEU A 14 1.57 -3.16 -7.54
N ILE A 15 1.56 -4.32 -6.88
CA ILE A 15 1.38 -5.63 -7.52
C ILE A 15 0.21 -6.37 -6.87
N GLY A 16 -0.67 -6.96 -7.69
CA GLY A 16 -1.72 -7.88 -7.24
C GLY A 16 -2.98 -7.20 -6.70
N ASP A 17 -3.63 -7.85 -5.73
CA ASP A 17 -4.88 -7.38 -5.11
C ASP A 17 -4.60 -6.33 -4.03
N VAL A 18 -4.53 -5.07 -4.48
CA VAL A 18 -4.30 -3.93 -3.60
C VAL A 18 -5.41 -2.89 -3.76
N THR A 19 -5.98 -2.48 -2.61
CA THR A 19 -6.97 -1.42 -2.52
C THR A 19 -6.44 -0.26 -1.69
N LEU A 20 -6.49 0.95 -2.25
CA LEU A 20 -6.09 2.19 -1.59
C LEU A 20 -7.33 3.04 -1.27
N GLY A 21 -7.34 3.63 -0.08
CA GLY A 21 -8.27 4.69 0.29
C GLY A 21 -7.91 6.04 -0.32
N GLU A 22 -8.73 7.05 -0.05
CA GLU A 22 -8.51 8.42 -0.51
C GLU A 22 -7.29 9.06 0.17
N ASN A 23 -6.52 9.85 -0.58
CA ASN A 23 -5.33 10.58 -0.12
C ASN A 23 -4.24 9.68 0.48
N VAL A 24 -4.07 8.46 -0.03
CA VAL A 24 -2.92 7.62 0.30
C VAL A 24 -1.68 8.12 -0.45
N SER A 25 -0.52 8.12 0.19
CA SER A 25 0.76 8.41 -0.47
C SER A 25 1.73 7.23 -0.37
N LEU A 26 2.20 6.72 -1.51
CA LEU A 26 3.24 5.71 -1.63
C LEU A 26 4.53 6.36 -2.13
N TRP A 27 5.59 6.28 -1.32
CA TRP A 27 6.83 7.03 -1.53
C TRP A 27 7.88 6.18 -2.26
N PHE A 28 9.02 6.80 -2.60
CA PHE A 28 9.99 6.25 -3.54
C PHE A 28 10.49 4.85 -3.14
N GLY A 29 10.49 3.91 -4.08
CA GLY A 29 10.97 2.54 -3.86
C GLY A 29 10.07 1.67 -2.98
N THR A 30 8.88 2.14 -2.61
CA THR A 30 7.90 1.32 -1.88
C THR A 30 7.47 0.11 -2.73
N VAL A 31 7.38 -1.06 -2.11
CA VAL A 31 6.80 -2.26 -2.72
C VAL A 31 5.54 -2.67 -1.95
N VAL A 32 4.39 -2.65 -2.61
CA VAL A 32 3.13 -3.18 -2.06
C VAL A 32 2.69 -4.34 -2.94
N ARG A 33 2.88 -5.56 -2.43
CA ARG A 33 2.71 -6.79 -3.21
C ARG A 33 1.62 -7.69 -2.60
N GLY A 34 0.41 -7.55 -3.12
CA GLY A 34 -0.76 -8.38 -2.81
C GLY A 34 -0.94 -9.53 -3.82
N ASP A 35 0.14 -10.24 -4.16
CA ASP A 35 0.12 -11.30 -5.17
C ASP A 35 -0.35 -12.67 -4.65
N MET A 36 -0.36 -12.85 -3.33
CA MET A 36 -0.73 -14.12 -2.68
C MET A 36 -1.96 -14.01 -1.75
N HIS A 37 -2.36 -12.78 -1.41
CA HIS A 37 -3.57 -12.40 -0.70
C HIS A 37 -3.76 -10.88 -0.87
N PHE A 38 -4.84 -10.29 -0.33
CA PHE A 38 -5.14 -8.89 -0.56
C PHE A 38 -4.46 -7.96 0.44
N ILE A 39 -4.23 -6.73 0.02
CA ILE A 39 -3.76 -5.62 0.85
C ILE A 39 -4.78 -4.48 0.78
N THR A 40 -5.20 -3.96 1.93
CA THR A 40 -6.00 -2.73 2.01
C THR A 40 -5.25 -1.65 2.78
N ILE A 41 -5.15 -0.45 2.22
CA ILE A 41 -4.57 0.73 2.88
C ILE A 41 -5.66 1.79 3.05
N GLY A 42 -5.95 2.17 4.29
CA GLY A 42 -6.99 3.15 4.63
C GLY A 42 -6.66 4.58 4.23
N ASN A 43 -7.66 5.46 4.35
CA ASN A 43 -7.57 6.85 3.92
C ASN A 43 -6.46 7.63 4.64
N ARG A 44 -5.83 8.59 3.96
CA ARG A 44 -4.83 9.51 4.54
C ARG A 44 -3.62 8.80 5.19
N SER A 45 -3.31 7.59 4.74
CA SER A 45 -2.14 6.83 5.20
C SER A 45 -0.97 7.01 4.26
N ASN A 46 0.25 6.89 4.78
CA ASN A 46 1.48 6.96 3.98
C ASN A 46 2.39 5.76 4.23
N ILE A 47 2.95 5.25 3.14
CA ILE A 47 3.98 4.20 3.15
C ILE A 47 5.25 4.85 2.60
N GLN A 48 6.23 5.05 3.48
CA GLN A 48 7.43 5.82 3.18
C GLN A 48 8.48 5.00 2.44
N ASP A 49 9.53 5.70 2.03
CA ASP A 49 10.55 5.26 1.09
C ASP A 49 11.10 3.86 1.42
N ASN A 50 11.23 3.02 0.39
CA ASN A 50 11.76 1.66 0.47
C ASN A 50 11.04 0.68 1.42
N SER A 51 9.86 1.04 1.93
CA SER A 51 9.05 0.12 2.74
C SER A 51 8.44 -1.01 1.91
N VAL A 52 8.22 -2.17 2.54
CA VAL A 52 7.60 -3.34 1.91
C VAL A 52 6.34 -3.75 2.65
N VAL A 53 5.24 -3.88 1.92
CA VAL A 53 3.98 -4.48 2.41
C VAL A 53 3.73 -5.77 1.64
N HIS A 54 3.68 -6.89 2.36
CA HIS A 54 3.49 -8.22 1.79
C HIS A 54 2.48 -9.02 2.62
N VAL A 55 2.15 -10.23 2.16
CA VAL A 55 1.09 -11.08 2.71
C VAL A 55 1.56 -12.53 2.73
N THR A 56 0.90 -13.34 3.56
CA THR A 56 1.10 -14.79 3.57
C THR A 56 -0.03 -15.47 2.81
N THR A 57 0.32 -16.28 1.80
CA THR A 57 -0.60 -16.99 0.90
C THR A 57 -1.72 -17.67 1.66
N ASP A 58 -2.96 -17.35 1.30
CA ASP A 58 -4.21 -17.96 1.82
C ASP A 58 -4.34 -18.02 3.36
N ILE A 59 -3.49 -17.32 4.11
CA ILE A 59 -3.45 -17.36 5.58
C ILE A 59 -3.84 -16.01 6.17
N SER A 60 -3.16 -14.94 5.75
CA SER A 60 -3.38 -13.62 6.35
C SER A 60 -3.23 -12.51 5.31
N PRO A 61 -4.29 -11.70 5.10
CA PRO A 61 -4.18 -10.45 4.36
C PRO A 61 -3.50 -9.38 5.23
N THR A 62 -3.13 -8.27 4.62
CA THR A 62 -2.62 -7.08 5.33
C THR A 62 -3.63 -5.95 5.25
N ARG A 63 -4.01 -5.40 6.42
CA ARG A 63 -4.92 -4.26 6.53
C ARG A 63 -4.26 -3.12 7.29
N ILE A 64 -3.91 -2.06 6.58
CA ILE A 64 -3.41 -0.81 7.16
C ILE A 64 -4.60 0.13 7.34
N GLY A 65 -4.77 0.66 8.55
CA GLY A 65 -5.85 1.58 8.89
C GLY A 65 -5.79 2.93 8.16
N SER A 66 -6.72 3.82 8.49
CA SER A 66 -6.64 5.23 8.06
C SER A 66 -5.70 6.01 8.98
N GLU A 67 -5.08 7.07 8.46
CA GLU A 67 -4.17 7.96 9.21
C GLU A 67 -2.95 7.24 9.82
N VAL A 68 -2.49 6.19 9.14
CA VAL A 68 -1.29 5.45 9.52
C VAL A 68 -0.08 5.97 8.76
N THR A 69 1.02 6.20 9.47
CA THR A 69 2.34 6.43 8.90
C THR A 69 3.17 5.17 9.07
N VAL A 70 3.55 4.53 7.97
CA VAL A 70 4.60 3.50 7.94
C VAL A 70 5.87 4.19 7.52
N GLY A 71 6.78 4.39 8.47
CA GLY A 71 8.06 5.06 8.25
C GLY A 71 9.08 4.17 7.53
N HIS A 72 9.97 4.84 6.80
CA HIS A 72 11.24 4.30 6.29
C HIS A 72 12.14 3.72 7.38
#